data_AF-A0A966PYS1-F1
#
_entry.id   AF-A0A966PYS1-F1
#
_cell.length_a   1.000
_cell.length_b   1.000
_cell.length_c   1.000
_cell.angle_alpha   90.00
_cell.angle_beta   90.00
_cell.angle_gamma   90.00
#
_symmetry.space_group_name_H-M   'P 1'
#
loop_
_entity.id
_entity.type
_entity.pdbx_description
1 polymer ?
#
loop_
_entity_poly.entity_id
_entity_poly.type
_entity_poly.pdbx_seq_one_letter_code
_entity_poly.pdbx_strand_id
1 'polypeptide(L)'
;MAFRVQEFRSQMVTDGARPNLFRCTLNFPILATTSSTPTGFASGSGANQKFTFMCKTANLPGSTVNQVPVFYFGRELKFAGNRSFPEWTVTIINDEDFVIRNAFEKWMSGMNSHAANLRNASFIQGAGGYQQDATVYQYGKTGKVLKKYNFVGLFPVDISPIELDWGANDTIEEYAVTFAYQWWESDTTDAGTNTVPVAG
;
A
#
# COMPACT_ATOMS: atom_id res chain seq x y z
N MET A 1 20.40 -6.88 38.72
CA MET A 1 18.95 -6.99 38.46
C MET A 1 18.78 -7.62 37.09
N ALA A 2 18.43 -8.89 37.02
CA ALA A 2 18.25 -9.61 35.76
C ALA A 2 16.76 -9.55 35.38
N PHE A 3 16.45 -9.14 34.15
CA PHE A 3 15.11 -9.20 33.57
C PHE A 3 14.52 -10.60 33.81
N ARG A 4 13.55 -10.72 34.72
CA ARG A 4 12.93 -12.02 35.03
C ARG A 4 12.03 -12.38 33.85
N VAL A 5 12.15 -13.59 33.32
CA VAL A 5 11.32 -14.10 32.21
C VAL A 5 9.80 -13.97 32.48
N GLN A 6 9.42 -13.96 33.76
CA GLN A 6 8.04 -13.74 34.21
C GLN A 6 7.52 -12.31 33.91
N GLU A 7 8.37 -11.28 34.03
CA GLU A 7 8.03 -9.89 33.69
C GLU A 7 7.89 -9.71 32.19
N PHE A 8 8.75 -10.34 31.39
CA PHE A 8 8.60 -10.34 29.93
C PHE A 8 7.27 -10.97 29.49
N ARG A 9 6.90 -12.11 30.08
CA ARG A 9 5.60 -12.76 29.81
C ARG A 9 4.42 -11.91 30.29
N SER A 10 4.55 -11.15 31.37
CA SER A 10 3.46 -10.28 31.85
C SER A 10 3.23 -9.08 30.93
N GLN A 11 4.24 -8.63 30.19
CA GLN A 11 4.09 -7.54 29.21
C GLN A 11 3.48 -8.01 27.88
N MET A 12 3.55 -9.32 27.56
CA MET A 12 2.89 -9.91 26.38
C MET A 12 1.43 -10.30 26.65
N VAL A 13 0.63 -9.37 27.19
CA VAL A 13 -0.77 -9.61 27.63
C VAL A 13 -1.66 -10.19 26.53
N THR A 14 -1.44 -9.77 25.28
CA THR A 14 -2.23 -10.21 24.11
C THR A 14 -1.53 -11.27 23.26
N ASP A 15 -0.40 -11.81 23.71
CA ASP A 15 0.38 -12.85 23.04
C ASP A 15 0.67 -12.48 21.57
N GLY A 16 1.72 -11.70 21.31
CA GLY A 16 2.34 -11.42 19.99
C GLY A 16 1.44 -11.36 18.74
N ALA A 17 1.39 -10.20 18.06
CA ALA A 17 0.71 -10.08 16.77
C ALA A 17 1.34 -11.01 15.71
N ARG A 18 0.50 -11.68 14.91
CA ARG A 18 0.96 -12.59 13.85
C ARG A 18 0.99 -11.89 12.49
N PRO A 19 2.05 -12.06 11.68
CA PRO A 19 2.21 -11.36 10.41
C PRO A 19 1.24 -11.82 9.31
N ASN A 20 0.59 -12.98 9.47
CA ASN A 20 -0.35 -13.52 8.48
C ASN A 20 -1.79 -12.99 8.62
N LEU A 21 -2.11 -12.32 9.72
CA LEU A 21 -3.46 -11.82 10.00
C LEU A 21 -3.61 -10.39 9.49
N PHE A 22 -3.62 -10.22 8.17
CA PHE A 22 -3.82 -8.91 7.56
C PHE A 22 -4.76 -8.97 6.36
N ARG A 23 -5.26 -7.81 5.96
CA ARG A 23 -6.04 -7.60 4.73
C ARG A 23 -5.64 -6.28 4.12
N CYS A 24 -5.38 -6.28 2.82
CA CYS A 24 -5.08 -5.06 2.07
C CYS A 24 -6.24 -4.74 1.12
N THR A 25 -6.69 -3.50 1.09
CA THR A 25 -7.70 -3.04 0.13
C THR A 25 -7.11 -1.90 -0.68
N LEU A 26 -7.29 -1.93 -1.99
CA LEU A 26 -6.81 -0.90 -2.91
C LEU A 26 -7.99 -0.46 -3.77
N ASN A 27 -8.10 0.85 -3.96
CA ASN A 27 -9.05 1.41 -4.91
C ASN A 27 -8.32 1.66 -6.23
N PHE A 28 -8.74 0.98 -7.29
CA PHE A 28 -8.26 1.27 -8.64
C PHE A 28 -8.98 2.50 -9.22
N PRO A 29 -8.30 3.32 -10.05
CA PRO A 29 -8.95 4.42 -10.73
C PRO A 29 -10.03 3.89 -11.70
N ILE A 30 -11.14 4.61 -11.84
CA ILE A 30 -12.31 4.23 -12.68
C ILE A 30 -11.91 3.91 -14.14
N LEU A 31 -10.90 4.58 -14.67
CA LEU A 31 -10.39 4.35 -16.02
C LEU A 31 -9.55 3.07 -16.16
N ALA A 32 -9.00 2.53 -15.07
CA ALA A 32 -8.34 1.23 -15.07
C ALA A 32 -9.34 0.06 -14.97
N THR A 33 -10.59 0.32 -14.56
CA THR A 33 -11.64 -0.69 -14.37
C THR A 33 -12.70 -0.69 -15.49
N THR A 34 -12.83 0.40 -16.25
CA THR A 34 -13.74 0.51 -17.39
C THR A 34 -13.08 0.05 -18.69
N SER A 35 -13.71 -0.89 -19.40
CA SER A 35 -13.25 -1.37 -20.71
C SER A 35 -14.05 -0.72 -21.84
N SER A 36 -13.40 0.03 -22.73
CA SER A 36 -13.96 0.43 -24.03
C SER A 36 -13.76 -0.64 -25.13
N THR A 37 -13.13 -1.78 -24.82
CA THR A 37 -12.91 -2.87 -25.77
C THR A 37 -13.86 -4.04 -25.48
N PRO A 38 -14.81 -4.36 -26.38
CA PRO A 38 -15.72 -5.48 -26.24
C PRO A 38 -15.02 -6.77 -26.71
N THR A 39 -14.03 -7.25 -25.96
CA THR A 39 -13.39 -8.53 -26.28
C THR A 39 -13.07 -9.28 -25.00
N GLY A 40 -13.99 -10.15 -24.57
CA GLY A 40 -13.80 -11.44 -23.86
C GLY A 40 -12.91 -11.57 -22.62
N PHE A 41 -11.98 -10.67 -22.36
CA PHE A 41 -11.09 -10.63 -21.21
C PHE A 41 -11.72 -9.67 -20.20
N ALA A 42 -12.03 -10.19 -19.02
CA ALA A 42 -12.89 -9.57 -18.04
C ALA A 42 -12.55 -8.07 -17.83
N SER A 43 -13.58 -7.24 -18.01
CA SER A 43 -13.61 -5.86 -17.55
C SER A 43 -13.10 -5.81 -16.11
N GLY A 44 -12.31 -4.80 -15.73
CA GLY A 44 -11.77 -4.64 -14.36
C GLY A 44 -12.81 -4.38 -13.27
N SER A 45 -14.09 -4.65 -13.56
CA SER A 45 -15.19 -4.74 -12.61
C SER A 45 -14.88 -5.83 -11.60
N GLY A 46 -14.57 -5.44 -10.36
CA GLY A 46 -14.21 -6.37 -9.28
C GLY A 46 -12.72 -6.46 -8.94
N ALA A 47 -11.83 -5.74 -9.64
CA ALA A 47 -10.39 -5.73 -9.34
C ALA A 47 -10.09 -5.31 -7.89
N ASN A 48 -10.83 -4.35 -7.33
CA ASN A 48 -10.71 -3.93 -5.92
C ASN A 48 -10.98 -5.09 -4.94
N GLN A 49 -12.04 -5.87 -5.21
CA GLN A 49 -12.44 -6.99 -4.36
C GLN A 49 -11.44 -8.13 -4.50
N LYS A 50 -11.03 -8.44 -5.73
CA LYS A 50 -10.08 -9.51 -6.03
C LYS A 50 -8.70 -9.23 -5.46
N PHE A 51 -8.23 -7.98 -5.55
CA PHE A 51 -6.97 -7.55 -4.95
C PHE A 51 -6.92 -7.82 -3.45
N THR A 52 -8.05 -7.71 -2.76
CA THR A 52 -8.14 -7.98 -1.32
C THR A 52 -7.83 -9.43 -0.96
N PHE A 53 -8.06 -10.37 -1.88
CA PHE A 53 -7.77 -11.79 -1.70
C PHE A 53 -6.43 -12.22 -2.31
N MET A 54 -6.00 -11.58 -3.39
CA MET A 54 -4.77 -11.95 -4.11
C MET A 54 -3.51 -11.25 -3.58
N CYS A 55 -3.64 -10.23 -2.73
CA CYS A 55 -2.52 -9.63 -2.02
C CYS A 55 -1.93 -10.64 -1.00
N LYS A 56 -0.75 -11.19 -1.32
CA LYS A 56 -0.08 -12.23 -0.51
C LYS A 56 0.83 -11.65 0.55
N THR A 57 1.53 -10.55 0.25
CA THR A 57 2.40 -9.86 1.21
C THR A 57 2.26 -8.37 1.04
N ALA A 58 2.25 -7.64 2.15
CA ALA A 58 2.30 -6.19 2.16
C ALA A 58 3.12 -5.73 3.37
N ASN A 59 3.90 -4.68 3.20
CA ASN A 59 4.65 -4.07 4.29
C ASN A 59 3.81 -3.02 5.02
N LEU A 60 4.01 -2.86 6.33
CA LEU A 60 3.53 -1.68 7.04
C LEU A 60 4.46 -0.49 6.72
N PRO A 61 3.92 0.72 6.49
CA PRO A 61 4.74 1.83 6.03
C PRO A 61 5.71 2.29 7.12
N GLY A 62 6.96 2.51 6.71
CA GLY A 62 7.95 3.21 7.52
C GLY A 62 7.78 4.72 7.46
N SER A 63 8.47 5.44 8.34
CA SER A 63 8.75 6.86 8.15
C SER A 63 10.16 7.14 8.67
N THR A 64 10.94 7.87 7.89
CA THR A 64 12.29 8.27 8.29
C THR A 64 12.34 9.78 8.43
N VAL A 65 12.84 10.25 9.57
CA VAL A 65 13.09 11.68 9.82
C VAL A 65 14.58 11.92 9.66
N ASN A 66 14.96 12.66 8.63
CA ASN A 66 16.35 13.00 8.40
C ASN A 66 16.85 13.94 9.50
N GLN A 67 18.08 13.76 9.96
CA GLN A 67 18.70 14.62 10.98
C GLN A 67 19.61 15.63 10.30
N VAL A 68 19.54 16.89 10.71
CA VAL A 68 20.44 17.96 10.27
C VAL A 68 21.44 18.24 11.41
N PRO A 69 22.71 17.84 11.28
CA PRO A 69 23.72 18.14 12.28
C PRO A 69 24.19 19.59 12.15
N VAL A 70 24.15 20.33 13.24
CA VAL A 70 24.72 21.67 13.38
C VAL A 70 25.78 21.61 14.47
N PHE A 71 27.01 22.01 14.13
CA PHE A 71 28.12 21.95 15.08
C PHE A 71 28.17 23.23 15.91
N TYR A 72 28.00 23.09 17.22
CA TYR A 72 28.20 24.17 18.20
C TYR A 72 29.53 23.95 18.92
N PHE A 73 30.52 24.80 18.63
CA PHE A 73 31.89 24.69 19.19
C PHE A 73 32.50 23.28 19.09
N GLY A 74 32.40 22.66 17.91
CA GLY A 74 32.96 21.31 17.66
C GLY A 74 32.14 20.16 18.25
N ARG A 75 31.04 20.43 18.96
CA ARG A 75 30.06 19.42 19.38
C ARG A 75 28.91 19.35 18.37
N GLU A 76 28.60 18.14 17.92
CA GLU A 76 27.46 17.90 17.02
C GLU A 76 26.14 18.02 17.77
N LEU A 77 25.28 18.95 17.34
CA LEU A 77 23.89 19.07 17.80
C LEU A 77 22.97 18.65 16.65
N LYS A 78 22.12 17.65 16.90
CA LYS A 78 21.24 17.07 15.86
C LYS A 78 19.86 17.69 15.94
N PHE A 79 19.43 18.32 14.86
CA PHE A 79 18.05 18.82 14.69
C PHE A 79 17.23 17.86 13.83
N ALA A 80 15.94 17.71 14.14
CA ALA A 80 15.02 16.96 13.29
C ALA A 80 14.73 17.76 12.01
N GLY A 81 15.04 17.18 10.86
CA GLY A 81 14.72 17.71 9.53
C GLY A 81 13.37 17.20 9.03
N ASN A 82 13.23 17.12 7.71
CA ASN A 82 11.98 16.72 7.07
C ASN A 82 11.73 15.19 7.16
N ARG A 83 10.45 14.82 7.23
CA ARG A 83 9.99 13.43 7.15
C ARG A 83 9.91 13.01 5.68
N SER A 84 10.47 11.84 5.40
CA SER A 84 10.35 11.16 4.11
C SER A 84 9.60 9.86 4.29
N PHE A 85 8.81 9.50 3.27
CA PHE A 85 8.03 8.28 3.20
C PHE A 85 8.66 7.36 2.15
N PRO A 86 9.17 6.18 2.54
CA PRO A 86 9.68 5.20 1.59
C PRO A 86 8.54 4.61 0.76
N GLU A 87 8.87 4.03 -0.39
CA GLU A 87 7.90 3.35 -1.25
C GLU A 87 7.26 2.14 -0.55
N TRP A 88 6.03 1.82 -0.94
CA TRP A 88 5.27 0.69 -0.42
C TRP A 88 5.23 -0.44 -1.43
N THR A 89 5.71 -1.61 -1.04
CA THR A 89 5.77 -2.80 -1.89
C THR A 89 4.71 -3.83 -1.47
N VAL A 90 4.08 -4.45 -2.47
CA VAL A 90 3.07 -5.50 -2.31
C VAL A 90 3.37 -6.64 -3.25
N THR A 91 3.29 -7.89 -2.77
CA THR A 91 3.34 -9.07 -3.65
C THR A 91 1.93 -9.62 -3.85
N ILE A 92 1.60 -9.92 -5.09
CA ILE A 92 0.27 -10.32 -5.55
C ILE A 92 0.40 -11.68 -6.23
N ILE A 93 -0.55 -12.57 -5.95
CA ILE A 93 -0.71 -13.83 -6.68
C ILE A 93 -1.37 -13.52 -8.02
N ASN A 94 -0.74 -13.97 -9.10
CA ASN A 94 -1.33 -13.87 -10.42
C ASN A 94 -2.44 -14.92 -10.57
N ASP A 95 -3.55 -14.51 -11.17
CA ASP A 95 -4.67 -15.39 -11.49
C ASP A 95 -4.81 -15.49 -13.02
N GLU A 96 -5.38 -16.58 -13.52
CA GLU A 96 -5.42 -16.92 -14.96
C GLU A 96 -6.16 -15.88 -15.82
N ASP A 97 -7.02 -15.06 -15.21
CA ASP A 97 -7.75 -13.99 -15.90
C ASP A 97 -6.97 -12.68 -16.05
N PHE A 98 -5.79 -12.57 -15.44
CA PHE A 98 -4.91 -11.39 -15.45
C PHE A 98 -5.61 -10.07 -15.10
N VAL A 99 -6.77 -10.09 -14.43
CA VAL A 99 -7.59 -8.89 -14.23
C VAL A 99 -6.85 -7.82 -13.43
N ILE A 100 -6.13 -8.23 -12.39
CA ILE A 100 -5.38 -7.32 -11.52
C ILE A 100 -4.17 -6.75 -12.26
N ARG A 101 -3.41 -7.59 -12.96
CA ARG A 101 -2.25 -7.16 -13.73
C ARG A 101 -2.63 -6.17 -14.83
N ASN A 102 -3.66 -6.51 -15.61
CA ASN A 102 -4.20 -5.64 -16.65
C ASN A 102 -4.69 -4.29 -16.07
N ALA A 103 -5.25 -4.28 -14.86
CA ALA A 103 -5.65 -3.04 -14.19
C ALA A 103 -4.44 -2.16 -13.83
N PHE A 104 -3.36 -2.74 -13.32
CA PHE A 104 -2.13 -2.00 -13.03
C PHE A 104 -1.43 -1.48 -14.30
N GLU A 105 -1.35 -2.30 -15.35
CA GLU A 105 -0.78 -1.88 -16.64
C GLU A 105 -1.59 -0.75 -17.28
N LYS A 106 -2.93 -0.81 -17.22
CA LYS A 106 -3.80 0.29 -17.66
C LYS A 106 -3.64 1.55 -16.81
N TRP A 107 -3.46 1.40 -15.50
CA TRP A 107 -3.21 2.53 -14.61
C TRP A 107 -1.88 3.23 -14.97
N MET A 108 -0.79 2.47 -15.14
CA MET A 108 0.49 3.01 -15.57
C MET A 108 0.40 3.63 -16.97
N SER A 109 -0.26 2.98 -17.93
CA SER A 109 -0.48 3.53 -19.27
C SER A 109 -1.35 4.79 -19.26
N GLY A 110 -2.25 4.94 -18.29
CA GLY A 110 -3.08 6.14 -18.11
C GLY A 110 -2.29 7.33 -17.58
N MET A 111 -1.31 7.07 -16.69
CA MET A 111 -0.35 8.08 -16.23
C MET A 111 0.61 8.49 -17.34
N ASN A 112 1.16 7.50 -18.04
CA ASN A 112 2.07 7.70 -19.14
C ASN A 112 1.93 6.56 -20.16
N SER A 113 1.44 6.88 -21.36
CA SER A 113 1.28 5.89 -22.41
C SER A 113 2.61 5.46 -23.03
N HIS A 114 2.80 4.15 -23.21
CA HIS A 114 4.05 3.56 -23.69
C HIS A 114 4.49 4.08 -25.08
N ALA A 115 3.53 4.30 -26.00
CA ALA A 115 3.83 4.64 -27.39
C ALA A 115 3.88 6.15 -27.66
N ALA A 116 3.03 6.93 -26.99
CA ALA A 116 2.88 8.33 -27.29
C ALA A 116 3.55 9.23 -26.23
N ASN A 117 3.88 8.70 -25.04
CA ASN A 117 4.34 9.48 -23.89
C ASN A 117 3.38 10.64 -23.55
N LEU A 118 2.11 10.52 -23.98
CA LEU A 118 1.05 11.43 -23.61
C LEU A 118 0.37 10.87 -22.37
N ARG A 119 0.18 11.76 -21.40
CA ARG A 119 -0.69 11.52 -20.25
C ARG A 119 -2.14 11.69 -20.68
N ASN A 120 -3.00 10.76 -20.29
CA ASN A 120 -4.42 10.87 -20.63
C ASN A 120 -5.06 11.99 -19.78
N ALA A 121 -5.69 12.96 -20.46
CA ALA A 121 -6.27 14.15 -19.84
C ALA A 121 -7.37 13.83 -18.79
N SER A 122 -8.00 12.66 -18.90
CA SER A 122 -9.01 12.18 -17.94
C SER A 122 -8.41 11.72 -16.59
N PHE A 123 -7.09 11.58 -16.47
CA PHE A 123 -6.39 11.30 -15.20
C PHE A 123 -5.94 12.58 -14.47
N ILE A 124 -6.32 13.77 -14.95
CA ILE A 124 -5.76 15.05 -14.48
C ILE A 124 -6.56 15.66 -13.31
N GLN A 125 -7.89 15.52 -13.21
CA GLN A 125 -8.66 16.14 -12.11
C GLN A 125 -9.94 15.37 -11.72
N GLY A 126 -10.22 15.32 -10.41
CA GLY A 126 -11.47 14.82 -9.82
C GLY A 126 -11.34 13.48 -9.09
N ALA A 127 -12.47 12.93 -8.61
CA ALA A 127 -12.58 11.63 -7.91
C ALA A 127 -12.13 10.41 -8.75
N GLY A 128 -11.64 10.62 -9.98
CA GLY A 128 -11.06 9.61 -10.89
C GLY A 128 -9.59 9.87 -11.25
N GLY A 129 -8.87 10.70 -10.47
CA GLY A 129 -7.45 10.94 -10.66
C GLY A 129 -6.60 9.66 -10.57
N TYR A 130 -5.38 9.71 -11.11
CA TYR A 130 -4.43 8.58 -11.02
C TYR A 130 -3.95 8.30 -9.60
N GLN A 131 -4.13 9.23 -8.68
CA GLN A 131 -3.83 9.04 -7.27
C GLN A 131 -5.04 8.39 -6.61
N GLN A 132 -4.81 7.27 -5.94
CA GLN A 132 -5.85 6.51 -5.26
C GLN A 132 -5.42 6.20 -3.84
N ASP A 133 -6.37 5.75 -3.03
CA ASP A 133 -6.10 5.39 -1.63
C ASP A 133 -6.04 3.87 -1.46
N ALA A 134 -5.22 3.41 -0.53
CA ALA A 134 -5.17 2.01 -0.11
C ALA A 134 -5.20 1.93 1.40
N THR A 135 -5.68 0.82 1.91
CA THR A 135 -5.76 0.59 3.35
C THR A 135 -5.26 -0.80 3.69
N VAL A 136 -4.38 -0.88 4.69
CA VAL A 136 -3.93 -2.14 5.29
C VAL A 136 -4.56 -2.30 6.67
N TYR A 137 -5.21 -3.43 6.88
CA TYR A 137 -5.84 -3.82 8.13
C TYR A 137 -5.05 -4.96 8.76
N GLN A 138 -4.64 -4.80 10.01
CA GLN A 138 -4.05 -5.86 10.83
C GLN A 138 -5.14 -6.42 11.77
N TYR A 139 -5.33 -7.73 11.78
CA TYR A 139 -6.30 -8.40 12.65
C TYR A 139 -5.64 -9.02 13.89
N GLY A 140 -6.42 -9.07 14.96
CA GLY A 140 -6.12 -9.83 16.15
C GLY A 140 -6.65 -11.25 16.05
N LYS A 141 -6.26 -12.11 16.99
CA LYS A 141 -6.71 -13.51 17.07
C LYS A 141 -8.23 -13.66 17.25
N THR A 142 -8.90 -12.61 17.72
CA THR A 142 -10.35 -12.54 17.88
C THR A 142 -11.09 -12.08 16.62
N GLY A 143 -10.38 -11.82 15.52
CA GLY A 143 -10.96 -11.32 14.26
C GLY A 143 -11.26 -9.82 14.24
N LYS A 144 -10.99 -9.10 15.35
CA LYS A 144 -11.11 -7.63 15.38
C LYS A 144 -9.89 -6.97 14.73
N VAL A 145 -10.11 -5.85 14.05
CA VAL A 145 -9.02 -5.01 13.54
C VAL A 145 -8.26 -4.40 14.72
N LEU A 146 -6.95 -4.64 14.80
CA LEU A 146 -6.05 -4.08 15.81
C LEU A 146 -5.44 -2.75 15.38
N LYS A 147 -5.05 -2.66 14.10
CA LYS A 147 -4.39 -1.51 13.52
C LYS A 147 -4.84 -1.35 12.08
N LYS A 148 -5.02 -0.10 11.66
CA LYS A 148 -5.30 0.28 10.29
C LYS A 148 -4.27 1.33 9.87
N TYR A 149 -3.78 1.19 8.65
CA TYR A 149 -2.91 2.15 7.96
C TYR A 149 -3.59 2.56 6.67
N ASN A 150 -3.82 3.85 6.49
CA ASN A 150 -4.40 4.42 5.28
C ASN A 150 -3.30 5.13 4.49
N PHE A 151 -3.12 4.76 3.23
CA PHE A 151 -2.22 5.40 2.28
C PHE A 151 -3.02 6.36 1.44
N VAL A 152 -2.61 7.63 1.42
CA VAL A 152 -3.32 8.68 0.68
C VAL A 152 -2.56 9.04 -0.58
N GLY A 153 -3.28 9.05 -1.70
CA GLY A 153 -2.80 9.51 -3.00
C GLY A 153 -1.62 8.69 -3.54
N LEU A 154 -1.74 7.37 -3.51
CA LEU A 154 -0.76 6.43 -4.05
C LEU A 154 -0.93 6.20 -5.55
N PHE A 155 0.15 5.78 -6.20
CA PHE A 155 0.18 5.33 -7.58
C PHE A 155 1.32 4.31 -7.80
N PRO A 156 1.18 3.36 -8.74
CA PRO A 156 2.22 2.37 -9.01
C PRO A 156 3.41 3.02 -9.72
N VAL A 157 4.62 2.74 -9.25
CA VAL A 157 5.87 3.18 -9.86
C VAL A 157 6.58 2.07 -10.61
N ASP A 158 6.42 0.83 -10.15
CA ASP A 158 7.04 -0.35 -10.77
C ASP A 158 6.11 -1.56 -10.64
N ILE A 159 6.04 -2.34 -11.72
CA ILE A 159 5.41 -3.67 -11.74
C ILE A 159 6.50 -4.65 -12.14
N SER A 160 6.88 -5.54 -11.23
CA SER A 160 7.93 -6.51 -11.47
C SER A 160 7.53 -7.51 -12.58
N PRO A 161 8.50 -8.00 -13.37
CA PRO A 161 8.25 -9.05 -14.34
C PRO A 161 7.72 -10.32 -13.67
N ILE A 162 6.90 -11.09 -14.40
CA ILE A 162 6.55 -12.47 -14.03
C ILE A 162 7.54 -13.37 -14.76
N GLU A 163 8.21 -14.24 -14.01
CA GLU A 163 9.10 -15.26 -14.57
C GLU A 163 8.25 -16.45 -15.05
N LEU A 164 8.45 -16.87 -16.31
CA LEU A 164 7.75 -17.99 -16.92
C LEU A 164 8.74 -19.13 -17.17
N ASP A 165 8.54 -20.27 -16.52
CA ASP A 165 9.44 -21.43 -16.59
C ASP A 165 8.66 -22.75 -16.74
N TRP A 166 9.00 -23.55 -17.76
CA TRP A 166 8.42 -24.88 -17.98
C TRP A 166 8.87 -25.93 -16.97
N GLY A 167 9.93 -25.67 -16.20
CA GLY A 167 10.38 -26.54 -15.09
C GLY A 167 9.66 -26.29 -13.76
N ALA A 168 8.93 -25.18 -13.64
CA ALA A 168 8.27 -24.76 -12.42
C ALA A 168 6.88 -25.40 -12.27
N ASN A 169 6.84 -26.65 -11.83
CA ASN A 169 5.60 -27.45 -11.79
C ASN A 169 4.75 -27.23 -10.52
N ASP A 170 5.36 -26.79 -9.41
CA ASP A 170 4.73 -26.76 -8.08
C ASP A 170 4.64 -25.34 -7.48
N THR A 171 4.73 -24.28 -8.29
CA THR A 171 4.67 -22.88 -7.83
C THR A 171 3.65 -22.07 -8.60
N ILE A 172 2.87 -21.26 -7.88
CA ILE A 172 1.93 -20.31 -8.48
C ILE A 172 2.69 -19.04 -8.89
N GLU A 173 2.32 -18.45 -10.02
CA GLU A 173 2.87 -17.19 -10.50
C GLU A 173 2.56 -16.04 -9.54
N GLU A 174 3.59 -15.27 -9.19
CA GLU A 174 3.50 -14.11 -8.30
C GLU A 174 4.30 -12.95 -8.87
N TYR A 175 3.87 -11.73 -8.57
CA TYR A 175 4.60 -10.52 -8.95
C TYR A 175 4.51 -9.46 -7.87
N ALA A 176 5.53 -8.61 -7.80
CA ALA A 176 5.55 -7.46 -6.91
C ALA A 176 5.10 -6.19 -7.64
N VAL A 177 4.42 -5.32 -6.92
CA VAL A 177 4.09 -3.96 -7.35
C VAL A 177 4.58 -2.99 -6.29
N THR A 178 5.31 -1.98 -6.73
CA THR A 178 5.84 -0.90 -5.89
C THR A 178 5.01 0.35 -6.10
N PHE A 179 4.62 1.00 -5.00
CA PHE A 179 3.79 2.19 -4.98
C PHE A 179 4.53 3.36 -4.34
N ALA A 180 4.47 4.52 -4.99
CA ALA A 180 4.75 5.78 -4.35
C ALA A 180 3.44 6.36 -3.80
N TYR A 181 3.51 7.06 -2.68
CA TYR A 181 2.37 7.67 -2.02
C TYR A 181 2.76 8.99 -1.36
N GLN A 182 1.79 9.86 -1.06
CA GLN A 182 2.08 11.18 -0.52
C GLN A 182 2.35 11.12 0.99
N TRP A 183 1.43 10.51 1.74
CA TRP A 183 1.59 10.24 3.17
C TRP A 183 0.76 9.03 3.58
N TRP A 184 0.96 8.57 4.81
CA TRP A 184 0.12 7.55 5.43
C TRP A 184 -0.40 8.05 6.78
N GLU A 185 -1.58 7.59 7.14
CA GLU A 185 -2.24 7.86 8.41
C GLU A 185 -2.49 6.55 9.16
N SER A 186 -2.44 6.58 10.48
CA SER A 186 -2.85 5.43 11.28
C SER A 186 -3.87 5.79 12.34
N ASP A 187 -4.94 4.99 12.38
CA ASP A 187 -6.11 5.17 13.27
C ASP A 187 -5.75 5.30 14.77
N THR A 188 -4.56 4.87 15.20
CA THR A 188 -4.15 4.92 16.61
C THR A 188 -3.14 6.02 16.92
N THR A 189 -2.60 6.68 15.90
CA THR A 189 -1.53 7.68 16.04
C THR A 189 -2.03 9.07 15.63
N ASP A 190 -2.95 9.16 14.68
CA ASP A 190 -3.42 10.43 14.10
C ASP A 190 -4.90 10.73 14.39
N ALA A 191 -5.56 9.98 15.29
CA ALA A 191 -6.97 10.16 15.66
C ALA A 191 -7.21 11.39 16.55
N GLY A 192 -6.88 12.58 16.06
CA GLY A 192 -7.13 13.83 16.74
C GLY A 192 -7.10 15.03 15.80
N THR A 193 -8.21 15.28 15.11
CA THR A 193 -8.82 16.62 14.87
C THR A 193 -9.86 16.56 13.74
N ASN A 194 -11.02 15.93 14.00
CA ASN A 194 -12.22 16.33 13.26
C ASN A 194 -13.48 16.27 14.13
N THR A 195 -13.43 17.00 15.25
CA THR A 195 -14.64 17.49 15.91
C THR A 195 -14.70 18.98 15.66
N VAL A 196 -15.40 19.39 14.60
CA VAL A 196 -15.86 20.78 14.47
C VAL A 196 -16.73 21.05 15.70
N PRO A 197 -16.41 22.03 16.56
CA PRO A 197 -17.33 22.42 17.62
C PRO A 197 -18.56 23.03 16.94
N VAL A 198 -19.70 22.35 17.07
CA VAL A 198 -20.99 22.96 16.80
C VAL A 198 -21.14 24.10 17.80
N ALA A 199 -21.07 25.33 17.29
CA ALA A 199 -21.38 26.51 18.07
C ALA A 199 -22.82 26.39 18.59
N GLY A 200 -22.97 26.54 19.90
CA GLY A 200 -24.27 26.85 20.53
C GLY A 200 -24.61 28.33 20.39
#